data_AF-A0A252CF12-F1
#
_entry.id   AF-A0A252CF12-F1
#
_cell.length_a   1.000
_cell.length_b   1.000
_cell.length_c   1.000
_cell.angle_alpha   90.00
_cell.angle_beta   90.00
_cell.angle_gamma   90.00
#
_symmetry.space_group_name_H-M   'P 1'
#
loop_
_entity.id
_entity.type
_entity.pdbx_description
1 polymer ?
#
loop_
_entity_poly.entity_id
_entity_poly.type
_entity_poly.pdbx_seq_one_letter_code
_entity_poly.pdbx_strand_id
1 'polypeptide(L)'
;MPSTTKYAIDIPAGPIWNQKDAELKGPIIAAAHLGRWTGHWKTVIPGKMSVVNIEFDINKTGKNTIVVDVVAGPIWNEEDAKVKAPIVCASYGGEWTGAWHTPKETWGKMSVCQCKFTF
;
A
#
# COMPACT_ATOMS: atom_id res chain seq x y z
N MET A 1 -22.40 4.52 -16.39
CA MET A 1 -21.07 4.87 -15.84
C MET A 1 -20.35 3.57 -15.58
N PRO A 2 -19.03 3.43 -15.85
CA PRO A 2 -18.36 2.19 -15.52
C PRO A 2 -18.46 1.98 -14.01
N SER A 3 -19.03 0.86 -13.60
CA SER A 3 -19.06 0.45 -12.20
C SER A 3 -17.62 0.23 -11.76
N THR A 4 -17.08 1.14 -10.95
CA THR A 4 -15.76 0.95 -10.35
C THR A 4 -15.92 -0.14 -9.29
N THR A 5 -15.42 -1.35 -9.58
CA THR A 5 -15.39 -2.39 -8.56
C THR A 5 -14.47 -1.92 -7.44
N LYS A 6 -14.98 -1.97 -6.20
CA LYS A 6 -14.27 -1.52 -5.00
C LYS A 6 -14.05 -2.66 -4.04
N TYR A 7 -13.04 -2.51 -3.20
CA TYR A 7 -12.81 -3.36 -2.05
C TYR A 7 -12.38 -2.50 -0.87
N ALA A 8 -12.54 -3.00 0.36
CA ALA A 8 -12.11 -2.30 1.55
C ALA A 8 -11.26 -3.20 2.45
N ILE A 9 -10.19 -2.66 3.00
CA ILE A 9 -9.29 -3.36 3.93
C ILE A 9 -8.92 -2.45 5.11
N ASP A 10 -8.53 -3.08 6.21
CA ASP A 10 -8.04 -2.40 7.39
C ASP A 10 -6.54 -2.07 7.24
N ILE A 11 -6.18 -0.81 7.35
CA ILE A 11 -4.80 -0.30 7.25
C ILE A 11 -4.31 0.15 8.64
N PRO A 12 -3.09 -0.24 9.07
CA PRO A 12 -2.48 0.22 10.31
C PRO A 12 -2.42 1.75 10.41
N ALA A 13 -2.87 2.29 11.54
CA ALA A 13 -2.99 3.73 11.77
C ALA A 13 -2.16 4.25 12.96
N GLY A 14 -1.36 3.38 13.59
CA GLY A 14 -0.82 3.64 14.92
C GLY A 14 -1.94 3.66 15.98
N PRO A 15 -1.68 4.14 17.21
CA PRO A 15 -2.72 4.22 18.24
C PRO A 15 -3.79 5.26 17.87
N ILE A 16 -5.06 4.90 18.02
CA ILE A 16 -6.21 5.82 17.95
C ILE A 16 -6.90 5.81 19.32
N TRP A 17 -7.06 7.00 19.91
CA TRP A 17 -7.55 7.13 21.29
C TRP A 17 -9.07 7.30 21.40
N ASN A 18 -9.70 7.86 20.36
CA ASN A 18 -11.14 8.13 20.31
C ASN A 18 -11.56 8.45 18.86
N GLN A 19 -12.87 8.63 18.65
CA GLN A 19 -13.45 8.93 17.35
C GLN A 19 -12.87 10.20 16.70
N LYS A 20 -12.64 11.27 17.48
CA LYS A 20 -12.07 12.52 16.97
C LYS A 20 -10.64 12.35 16.46
N ASP A 21 -9.83 11.52 17.12
CA ASP A 21 -8.49 11.16 16.65
C ASP A 21 -8.56 10.32 15.36
N ALA A 22 -9.54 9.41 15.26
CA ALA A 22 -9.79 8.65 14.03
C ALA A 22 -10.18 9.55 12.85
N GLU A 23 -11.03 10.55 13.07
CA GLU A 23 -11.47 11.52 12.07
C GLU A 23 -10.34 12.41 11.54
N LEU A 24 -9.31 12.64 12.36
CA LEU A 24 -8.10 13.33 11.93
C LEU A 24 -7.18 12.42 11.10
N LYS A 25 -6.92 11.19 11.58
CA LYS A 25 -5.94 10.27 10.97
C LYS A 25 -6.47 9.53 9.75
N GLY A 26 -7.72 9.07 9.80
CA GLY A 26 -8.34 8.23 8.78
C GLY A 26 -8.26 8.82 7.37
N PRO A 27 -8.71 10.06 7.15
CA PRO A 27 -8.62 10.70 5.83
C PRO A 27 -7.18 10.87 5.33
N ILE A 28 -6.22 11.17 6.22
CA ILE A 28 -4.81 11.33 5.87
C ILE A 28 -4.21 10.00 5.41
N ILE A 29 -4.45 8.93 6.17
CA ILE A 29 -3.96 7.59 5.82
C ILE A 29 -4.59 7.12 4.51
N ALA A 30 -5.89 7.37 4.32
CA ALA A 30 -6.58 7.03 3.08
C ALA A 30 -5.99 7.76 1.87
N ALA A 31 -5.73 9.08 1.99
CA ALA A 31 -5.08 9.85 0.94
C ALA A 31 -3.69 9.30 0.61
N ALA A 32 -2.90 8.92 1.62
CA ALA A 32 -1.58 8.33 1.43
C ALA A 32 -1.60 6.98 0.68
N HIS A 33 -2.73 6.27 0.67
CA HIS A 33 -2.90 4.99 0.00
C HIS A 33 -3.75 5.09 -1.28
N LEU A 34 -4.08 6.30 -1.75
CA LEU A 34 -4.97 6.53 -2.90
C LEU A 34 -6.34 5.84 -2.71
N GLY A 35 -6.85 5.90 -1.49
CA GLY A 35 -8.14 5.34 -1.11
C GLY A 35 -9.03 6.34 -0.41
N ARG A 36 -10.18 5.87 0.05
CA ARG A 36 -11.18 6.65 0.77
C ARG A 36 -11.44 6.02 2.13
N TRP A 37 -11.28 6.79 3.20
CA TRP A 37 -11.65 6.32 4.53
C TRP A 37 -13.16 6.08 4.59
N THR A 38 -13.58 4.92 5.10
CA THR A 38 -15.00 4.56 5.19
C THR A 38 -15.68 5.12 6.43
N GLY A 39 -14.92 5.74 7.34
CA GLY A 39 -15.38 6.17 8.66
C GLY A 39 -15.20 5.11 9.74
N HIS A 40 -14.91 3.85 9.36
CA HIS A 40 -14.71 2.78 10.32
C HIS A 40 -13.25 2.67 10.76
N TRP A 41 -13.06 2.33 12.04
CA TRP A 41 -11.76 2.05 12.66
C TRP A 41 -11.95 1.12 13.86
N LYS A 42 -10.88 0.47 14.30
CA LYS A 42 -10.87 -0.32 15.55
C LYS A 42 -9.48 -0.40 16.13
N THR A 43 -9.39 -0.51 17.45
CA THR A 43 -8.12 -0.82 18.14
C THR A 43 -7.86 -2.32 18.08
N VAL A 44 -6.69 -2.71 17.57
CA VAL A 44 -6.28 -4.12 17.44
C VAL A 44 -5.27 -4.51 18.52
N ILE A 45 -4.50 -3.54 19.03
CA ILE A 45 -3.61 -3.72 20.19
C ILE A 45 -3.82 -2.53 21.13
N PRO A 46 -4.43 -2.73 22.31
CA PRO A 46 -4.70 -1.65 23.26
C PRO A 46 -3.46 -0.78 23.54
N GLY A 47 -3.63 0.54 23.39
CA GLY A 47 -2.59 1.54 23.63
C GLY A 47 -1.42 1.56 22.63
N LYS A 48 -1.44 0.71 21.59
CA LYS A 48 -0.31 0.59 20.63
C LYS A 48 -0.73 0.69 19.17
N MET A 49 -1.81 0.04 18.77
CA MET A 49 -2.19 -0.05 17.35
C MET A 49 -3.69 -0.11 17.17
N SER A 50 -4.16 0.72 16.25
CA SER A 50 -5.49 0.72 15.69
C SER A 50 -5.37 0.63 14.17
N VAL A 51 -6.46 0.27 13.51
CA VAL A 51 -6.57 0.22 12.06
C VAL A 51 -7.73 1.10 11.61
N VAL A 52 -7.61 1.69 10.43
CA VAL A 52 -8.68 2.41 9.74
C VAL A 52 -9.09 1.61 8.51
N ASN A 53 -10.39 1.53 8.25
CA ASN A 53 -10.90 0.81 7.09
C ASN A 53 -10.92 1.74 5.87
N ILE A 54 -10.25 1.35 4.80
CA ILE A 54 -10.06 2.16 3.60
C ILE A 54 -10.61 1.42 2.41
N GLU A 55 -11.47 2.10 1.66
CA GLU A 55 -12.02 1.65 0.38
C GLU A 55 -11.09 2.06 -0.76
N PHE A 56 -10.84 1.14 -1.68
CA PHE A 56 -10.00 1.32 -2.86
C PHE A 56 -10.78 0.94 -4.13
N ASP A 57 -10.56 1.69 -5.19
CA ASP A 57 -10.94 1.27 -6.54
C ASP A 57 -9.95 0.23 -7.06
N ILE A 58 -10.48 -0.85 -7.66
CA ILE A 58 -9.65 -1.88 -8.32
C ILE A 58 -8.96 -1.30 -9.55
N ASN A 59 -9.69 -0.49 -10.32
CA ASN A 59 -9.16 0.16 -11.51
C ASN A 59 -8.53 1.49 -11.10
N LYS A 60 -7.19 1.56 -11.12
CA LYS A 60 -6.46 2.80 -10.89
C LYS A 60 -6.60 3.72 -12.10
N THR A 61 -7.25 4.86 -11.92
CA THR A 61 -7.45 5.86 -12.97
C THR A 61 -6.79 7.16 -12.55
N GLY A 62 -6.27 7.91 -13.51
CA GLY A 62 -5.53 9.13 -13.24
C GLY A 62 -4.75 9.58 -14.46
N LYS A 63 -4.26 10.82 -14.43
CA LYS A 63 -3.32 11.32 -15.45
C LYS A 63 -1.90 11.41 -14.93
N ASN A 64 -1.73 11.40 -13.61
CA ASN A 64 -0.45 11.53 -12.98
C ASN A 64 0.09 10.16 -12.60
N THR A 65 1.41 10.06 -12.58
CA THR A 65 2.09 8.86 -12.12
C THR A 65 3.26 9.22 -11.23
N ILE A 66 3.55 8.34 -10.28
CA ILE A 66 4.79 8.38 -9.49
C ILE A 66 5.43 7.00 -9.51
N VAL A 67 6.76 6.96 -9.61
CA VAL A 67 7.55 5.74 -9.63
C VAL A 67 8.46 5.73 -8.41
N VAL A 68 8.35 4.72 -7.57
CA VAL A 68 9.16 4.57 -6.34
C VAL A 68 9.54 3.12 -6.11
N ASP A 69 10.65 2.90 -5.41
CA ASP A 69 11.06 1.59 -4.96
C ASP A 69 10.29 1.18 -3.70
N VAL A 70 9.73 -0.03 -3.73
CA VAL A 70 8.94 -0.64 -2.66
C VAL A 70 9.66 -1.88 -2.15
N VAL A 71 9.71 -2.03 -0.84
CA VAL A 71 10.32 -3.17 -0.15
C VAL A 71 9.62 -4.46 -0.54
N ALA A 72 10.38 -5.47 -0.99
CA ALA A 72 9.83 -6.66 -1.65
C ALA A 72 10.16 -8.00 -0.98
N GLY A 73 10.84 -7.99 0.15
CA GLY A 73 11.47 -9.20 0.70
C GLY A 73 12.69 -9.62 -0.13
N PRO A 74 13.28 -10.80 0.13
CA PRO A 74 14.41 -11.29 -0.65
C PRO A 74 13.97 -11.71 -2.06
N ILE A 75 14.68 -11.19 -3.06
CA ILE A 75 14.60 -11.60 -4.46
C ILE A 75 15.98 -12.11 -4.89
N TRP A 76 16.01 -13.33 -5.44
CA TRP A 76 17.28 -14.03 -5.71
C TRP A 76 17.79 -13.86 -7.13
N ASN A 77 16.89 -13.68 -8.10
CA ASN A 77 17.19 -13.54 -9.51
C ASN A 77 16.00 -12.92 -10.26
N GLU A 78 16.18 -12.73 -11.57
CA GLU A 78 15.20 -12.11 -12.46
C GLU A 78 13.89 -12.92 -12.56
N GLU A 79 13.96 -14.24 -12.60
CA GLU A 79 12.79 -15.12 -12.64
C GLU A 79 11.95 -15.02 -11.36
N ASP A 80 12.61 -14.94 -10.20
CA ASP A 80 11.96 -14.71 -8.91
C ASP A 80 11.32 -13.31 -8.84
N ALA A 81 11.99 -12.30 -9.41
CA ALA A 81 11.46 -10.94 -9.50
C ALA A 81 10.18 -10.89 -10.36
N LYS A 82 10.16 -11.56 -11.50
CA LYS A 82 8.99 -11.63 -12.39
C LYS A 82 7.74 -12.20 -11.72
N VAL A 83 7.91 -13.02 -10.68
CA VAL A 83 6.80 -13.55 -9.89
C VAL A 83 6.45 -12.63 -8.72
N LYS A 84 7.44 -12.22 -7.93
CA LYS A 84 7.20 -11.47 -6.68
C LYS A 84 6.88 -10.00 -6.89
N ALA A 85 7.58 -9.34 -7.80
CA ALA A 85 7.49 -7.88 -7.97
C ALA A 85 6.09 -7.40 -8.39
N PRO A 86 5.38 -8.07 -9.33
CA PRO A 86 3.99 -7.72 -9.62
C PRO A 86 3.08 -7.83 -8.39
N ILE A 87 3.26 -8.86 -7.57
CA ILE A 87 2.46 -9.10 -6.36
C ILE A 87 2.73 -8.00 -5.32
N VAL A 88 4.00 -7.67 -5.09
CA VAL A 88 4.41 -6.60 -4.17
C VAL A 88 3.87 -5.25 -4.63
N CYS A 89 4.06 -4.88 -5.90
CA CYS A 89 3.52 -3.60 -6.38
C CYS A 89 1.99 -3.57 -6.28
N ALA A 90 1.31 -4.66 -6.62
CA ALA A 90 -0.14 -4.77 -6.48
C ALA A 90 -0.61 -4.64 -5.01
N SER A 91 0.15 -5.17 -4.03
CA SER A 91 -0.20 -5.05 -2.61
C SER A 91 -0.14 -3.62 -2.10
N TYR A 92 0.64 -2.74 -2.75
CA TYR A 92 0.67 -1.31 -2.48
C TYR A 92 -0.28 -0.51 -3.39
N GLY A 93 -0.96 -1.16 -4.34
CA GLY A 93 -1.88 -0.52 -5.29
C GLY A 93 -1.19 0.10 -6.52
N GLY A 94 0.03 -0.33 -6.84
CA GLY A 94 0.78 0.06 -8.03
C GLY A 94 1.02 -1.09 -8.99
N GLU A 95 1.76 -0.81 -10.06
CA GLU A 95 2.17 -1.74 -11.10
C GLU A 95 3.68 -1.88 -11.11
N TRP A 96 4.21 -3.09 -11.27
CA TRP A 96 5.65 -3.29 -11.42
C TRP A 96 6.13 -2.72 -12.76
N THR A 97 7.21 -1.93 -12.73
CA THR A 97 7.78 -1.33 -13.95
C THR A 97 8.69 -2.29 -14.72
N GLY A 98 8.98 -3.46 -14.17
CA GLY A 98 10.02 -4.37 -14.66
C GLY A 98 11.38 -4.18 -13.98
N ALA A 99 11.58 -3.10 -13.23
CA ALA A 99 12.82 -2.86 -12.50
C ALA A 99 12.76 -3.36 -11.05
N TRP A 100 13.86 -3.96 -10.61
CA TRP A 100 14.08 -4.37 -9.22
C TRP A 100 15.59 -4.34 -8.95
N HIS A 101 15.97 -4.27 -7.68
CA HIS A 101 17.36 -4.48 -7.29
C HIS A 101 17.46 -4.90 -5.82
N THR A 102 18.63 -5.42 -5.44
CA THR A 102 18.96 -5.71 -4.06
C THR A 102 20.02 -4.71 -3.59
N PRO A 103 19.69 -3.80 -2.65
CA PRO A 103 20.69 -2.94 -2.04
C PRO A 103 21.83 -3.77 -1.45
N LYS A 104 23.07 -3.29 -1.59
CA LYS A 104 24.27 -4.05 -1.21
C LYS A 104 24.26 -4.38 0.29
N GLU A 105 23.77 -3.46 1.10
CA GLU A 105 23.67 -3.54 2.55
C GLU A 105 22.67 -4.61 3.01
N THR A 106 21.75 -5.02 2.14
CA THR A 106 20.66 -5.96 2.45
C THR A 106 20.71 -7.24 1.63
N TRP A 107 21.86 -7.57 1.04
CA TRP A 107 22.04 -8.80 0.27
C TRP A 107 21.60 -10.04 1.06
N GLY A 108 20.79 -10.89 0.41
CA GLY A 108 20.21 -12.11 1.00
C GLY A 108 19.11 -11.87 2.04
N LYS A 109 18.71 -10.62 2.29
CA LYS A 109 17.65 -10.27 3.26
C LYS A 109 16.51 -9.51 2.61
N MET A 110 16.81 -8.49 1.81
CA MET A 110 15.81 -7.57 1.29
C MET A 110 16.20 -7.00 -0.07
N SER A 111 15.25 -7.04 -0.98
CA SER A 111 15.28 -6.39 -2.29
C SER A 111 14.15 -5.36 -2.37
N VAL A 112 14.20 -4.53 -3.39
CA VAL A 112 13.14 -3.58 -3.72
C VAL A 112 12.65 -3.78 -5.15
N CYS A 113 11.37 -3.52 -5.37
CA CYS A 113 10.73 -3.50 -6.67
C CYS A 113 10.31 -2.08 -7.00
N GLN A 114 10.60 -1.63 -8.22
CA GLN A 114 10.15 -0.33 -8.67
C GLN A 114 8.68 -0.42 -9.08
N CYS A 115 7.83 0.32 -8.36
CA CYS A 115 6.39 0.33 -8.56
C CYS A 115 5.94 1.69 -9.08
N LYS A 116 5.04 1.68 -10.05
CA LYS A 116 4.37 2.84 -10.63
C LYS A 116 2.96 2.95 -10.08
N PHE A 117 2.61 4.10 -9.52
CA PHE A 117 1.28 4.39 -9.00
C PHE A 117 0.62 5.45 -9.87
N THR A 118 -0.67 5.28 -10.17
CA THR A 118 -1.47 6.18 -11.02
C THR A 118 -2.56 6.83 -10.18
N PHE A 119 -2.73 8.16 -10.31
CA PHE A 119 -3.71 8.96 -9.58
C PHE A 119 -4.10 10.26 -10.32
#